data_AF-A0A077ZLQ6-F1
#
_entry.id   AF-A0A077ZLQ6-F1
#
_cell.length_a   1.000
_cell.length_b   1.000
_cell.length_c   1.000
_cell.angle_alpha   90.00
_cell.angle_beta   90.00
_cell.angle_gamma   90.00
#
_symmetry.space_group_name_H-M   'P 1'
#
loop_
_entity.id
_entity.type
_entity.pdbx_description
1 polymer ?
#
loop_
_entity_poly.entity_id
_entity_poly.type
_entity_poly.pdbx_seq_one_letter_code
_entity_poly.pdbx_strand_id
1 'polypeptide(L)'
;MIKGQRRKAQYKDLVSTLKSASLTTDRALMNTSDGSVLPGRSAALYHGYVLPENVHVLQENTHVLPGESAVMSANVLSVDSMVLPVQSATVLSAKPAVDTGAIEGQQPSGATSDTRLPEELAAVLTEASCYEAAAGSLFQDLAVLAGQALQGQNVLDETAEVVLKHILPPPRSRHRPASSSASPPTPCTARRQKQWRYRQLKRLYNTNRTRLAEVVLDGAPPMEHAVPLADCAAFYTKAFGERSPADSAPCRPKLTPQGERSATNTLVLPILPGELKAALGKISRKSAAGPDRVTVDHVRGLEEAEVSSCF
;
A
#
# COMPACT_ATOMS: atom_id res chain seq x y z
N MET A 1 27.76 19.48 38.39
CA MET A 1 26.39 19.70 37.89
C MET A 1 26.23 18.97 36.55
N ILE A 2 25.42 17.90 36.50
CA ILE A 2 25.38 16.95 35.36
C ILE A 2 24.51 17.53 34.24
N LYS A 3 24.99 17.50 32.98
CA LYS A 3 24.35 18.11 31.79
C LYS A 3 22.84 17.78 31.63
N GLY A 4 22.37 16.65 32.17
CA GLY A 4 20.95 16.26 32.16
C GLY A 4 20.03 17.11 33.05
N GLN A 5 20.49 17.60 34.20
CA GLN A 5 19.64 18.40 35.10
C GLN A 5 19.29 19.78 34.52
N ARG A 6 20.23 20.40 33.79
CA ARG A 6 20.00 21.72 33.16
C ARG A 6 18.89 21.65 32.10
N ARG A 7 18.81 20.55 31.34
CA ARG A 7 17.75 20.32 30.34
C ARG A 7 16.37 20.14 30.97
N LYS A 8 16.29 19.47 32.13
CA LYS A 8 15.02 19.26 32.84
C LYS A 8 14.45 20.57 33.39
N ALA A 9 15.30 21.46 33.90
CA ALA A 9 14.89 22.79 34.35
C ALA A 9 14.38 23.66 33.16
N GLN A 10 15.16 23.72 32.08
CA GLN A 10 14.75 24.46 30.87
C GLN A 10 13.43 23.97 30.27
N TYR A 11 13.21 22.65 30.23
CA TYR A 11 11.95 22.08 29.75
C TYR A 11 10.77 22.47 30.67
N LYS A 12 10.99 22.51 31.99
CA LYS A 12 9.94 22.89 32.96
C LYS A 12 9.54 24.36 32.78
N ASP A 13 10.50 25.25 32.53
CA ASP A 13 10.24 26.68 32.27
C ASP A 13 9.56 26.91 30.91
N LEU A 14 9.91 26.11 29.91
CA LEU A 14 9.26 26.19 28.59
C LEU A 14 7.80 25.69 28.65
N VAL A 15 7.54 24.63 29.42
CA VAL A 15 6.17 24.14 29.61
C VAL A 15 5.33 25.12 30.45
N SER A 16 5.90 25.77 31.47
CA SER A 16 5.16 26.75 32.27
C SER A 16 4.79 27.99 31.45
N THR A 17 5.71 28.49 30.61
CA THR A 17 5.47 29.64 29.72
C THR A 17 4.43 29.35 28.62
N LEU A 18 4.44 28.14 28.04
CA LEU A 18 3.40 27.74 27.09
C LEU A 18 2.02 27.63 27.75
N LYS A 19 1.97 27.13 28.99
CA LYS A 19 0.70 26.97 29.71
C LYS A 19 0.08 28.32 30.08
N SER A 20 0.89 29.30 30.50
CA SER A 20 0.42 30.67 30.75
C SER A 20 0.00 31.40 29.47
N ALA A 21 0.68 31.16 28.34
CA ALA A 21 0.26 31.72 27.05
C ALA A 21 -1.13 31.22 26.64
N SER A 22 -1.44 29.92 26.78
CA SER A 22 -2.74 29.37 26.37
C SER A 22 -3.94 29.95 27.15
N LEU A 23 -3.76 30.20 28.45
CA LEU A 23 -4.82 30.74 29.31
C LEU A 23 -5.16 32.20 28.98
N THR A 24 -4.26 32.92 28.31
CA THR A 24 -4.49 34.32 27.96
C THR A 24 -5.37 34.43 26.70
N THR A 25 -5.29 33.45 25.80
CA THR A 25 -6.05 33.45 24.54
C THR A 25 -7.54 33.16 24.74
N ASP A 26 -7.89 32.26 25.65
CA ASP A 26 -9.30 31.88 25.88
C ASP A 26 -10.14 33.02 26.48
N ARG A 27 -9.52 33.98 27.18
CA ARG A 27 -10.25 35.10 27.78
C ARG A 27 -10.58 36.21 26.76
N ALA A 28 -9.87 36.28 25.63
CA ALA A 28 -10.13 37.28 24.61
C ALA A 28 -11.31 36.92 23.69
N LEU A 29 -11.70 35.65 23.62
CA LEU A 29 -12.73 35.18 22.68
C LEU A 29 -14.15 35.12 23.27
N MET A 30 -14.34 35.40 24.55
CA MET A 30 -15.67 35.32 25.22
C MET A 30 -16.46 36.64 25.24
N ASN A 31 -15.95 37.71 24.63
CA ASN A 31 -16.68 38.98 24.51
C ASN A 31 -17.00 39.30 23.04
N THR A 32 -17.84 38.51 22.38
CA THR A 32 -18.56 38.93 21.16
C THR A 32 -19.60 37.88 20.79
N SER A 33 -20.87 38.13 21.12
CA SER A 33 -22.02 37.74 20.28
C SER A 33 -23.30 38.19 20.96
N ASP A 34 -23.72 39.41 20.62
CA ASP A 34 -25.09 39.89 20.77
C ASP A 34 -25.96 39.30 19.65
N GLY A 35 -27.19 38.92 20.01
CA GLY A 35 -28.40 39.08 19.20
C GLY A 35 -28.51 38.31 17.87
N SER A 36 -29.47 37.40 17.77
CA SER A 36 -30.78 37.75 17.21
C SER A 36 -31.73 36.56 17.19
N VAL A 37 -32.97 36.88 17.53
CA VAL A 37 -34.16 36.03 17.62
C VAL A 37 -34.81 36.00 16.24
N LEU A 38 -35.18 34.81 15.74
CA LEU A 38 -36.20 34.69 14.70
C LEU A 38 -37.21 33.60 15.06
N PRO A 39 -38.52 33.94 15.09
CA PRO A 39 -39.58 33.03 15.50
C PRO A 39 -40.32 32.40 14.30
N GLY A 40 -40.81 31.17 14.51
CA GLY A 40 -42.17 30.77 14.16
C GLY A 40 -42.48 30.41 12.70
N ARG A 41 -42.94 29.15 12.52
CA ARG A 41 -44.12 28.73 11.73
C ARG A 41 -44.16 27.21 11.71
N SER A 42 -45.07 26.55 12.41
CA SER A 42 -46.51 26.33 12.12
C SER A 42 -46.72 24.89 11.62
N ALA A 43 -47.44 24.15 12.46
CA ALA A 43 -47.83 22.76 12.34
C ALA A 43 -48.72 22.46 11.12
N ALA A 44 -48.51 21.28 10.53
CA ALA A 44 -49.50 20.62 9.68
C ALA A 44 -49.64 19.16 10.13
N LEU A 45 -50.82 18.87 10.66
CA LEU A 45 -51.33 17.56 11.06
C LEU A 45 -51.61 16.72 9.80
N TYR A 46 -51.00 15.54 9.65
CA TYR A 46 -51.57 14.48 8.80
C TYR A 46 -51.37 13.07 9.39
N HIS A 47 -52.50 12.60 9.92
CA HIS A 47 -53.07 11.26 9.95
C HIS A 47 -52.18 10.00 9.94
N GLY A 48 -52.30 9.26 11.04
CA GLY A 48 -51.64 7.99 11.32
C GLY A 48 -52.13 6.83 10.45
N TYR A 49 -51.17 5.98 10.10
CA TYR A 49 -51.40 4.58 9.81
C TYR A 49 -50.87 3.77 10.99
N VAL A 50 -51.79 3.05 11.62
CA VAL A 50 -51.51 2.08 12.69
C VAL A 50 -51.02 0.81 12.01
N LEU A 51 -49.75 0.44 12.21
CA LEU A 51 -49.19 -0.86 11.82
C LEU A 51 -48.55 -1.51 13.07
N PRO A 52 -48.66 -2.85 13.19
CA PRO A 52 -48.72 -3.53 14.48
C PRO A 52 -47.36 -3.75 15.12
N GLU A 53 -47.36 -3.63 16.46
CA GLU A 53 -46.31 -3.99 17.38
C GLU A 53 -45.90 -5.46 17.25
N ASN A 54 -44.83 -5.73 16.53
CA ASN A 54 -44.04 -6.95 16.71
C ASN A 54 -42.60 -6.54 17.01
N VAL A 55 -42.38 -6.09 18.24
CA VAL A 55 -41.05 -5.83 18.79
C VAL A 55 -40.41 -7.17 19.13
N HIS A 56 -39.76 -7.79 18.14
CA HIS A 56 -38.77 -8.82 18.42
C HIS A 56 -37.56 -8.14 19.08
N VAL A 57 -37.55 -8.18 20.42
CA VAL A 57 -36.38 -7.85 21.24
C VAL A 57 -35.27 -8.84 20.88
N LEU A 58 -34.37 -8.41 20.00
CA LEU A 58 -33.08 -9.06 19.78
C LEU A 58 -32.32 -8.95 21.10
N GLN A 59 -32.19 -10.10 21.78
CA GLN A 59 -31.37 -10.26 22.96
C GLN A 59 -29.97 -9.72 22.68
N GLU A 60 -29.54 -8.78 23.53
CA GLU A 60 -28.18 -8.29 23.61
C GLU A 60 -27.26 -9.45 24.01
N ASN A 61 -26.82 -10.23 23.02
CA ASN A 61 -25.69 -11.12 23.20
C ASN A 61 -24.45 -10.26 23.41
N THR A 62 -24.15 -10.04 24.68
CA THR A 62 -22.85 -9.68 25.21
C THR A 62 -21.84 -10.73 24.76
N HIS A 63 -21.33 -10.58 23.54
CA HIS A 63 -20.12 -11.29 23.12
C HIS A 63 -18.95 -10.71 23.92
N VAL A 64 -18.80 -11.27 25.11
CA VAL A 64 -17.54 -11.38 25.83
C VAL A 64 -16.50 -11.82 24.82
N LEU A 65 -15.57 -10.90 24.52
CA LEU A 65 -14.38 -11.18 23.73
C LEU A 65 -13.69 -12.42 24.32
N PRO A 66 -13.61 -13.55 23.60
CA PRO A 66 -12.78 -14.65 24.05
C PRO A 66 -11.33 -14.16 23.98
N GLY A 67 -10.78 -13.88 25.15
CA GLY A 67 -9.35 -13.72 25.34
C GLY A 67 -8.63 -14.95 24.81
N GLU A 68 -7.48 -14.69 24.18
CA GLU A 68 -6.33 -15.59 24.18
C GLU A 68 -6.55 -16.98 23.57
N SER A 69 -6.85 -17.03 22.27
CA SER A 69 -6.42 -18.18 21.47
C SER A 69 -5.06 -17.89 20.85
N ALA A 70 -4.03 -18.30 21.58
CA ALA A 70 -2.68 -18.50 21.09
C ALA A 70 -2.68 -19.56 19.97
N VAL A 71 -2.84 -19.13 18.71
CA VAL A 71 -2.53 -19.98 17.57
C VAL A 71 -1.16 -19.58 17.04
N MET A 72 -0.14 -20.26 17.55
CA MET A 72 1.19 -20.29 16.95
C MET A 72 1.08 -20.95 15.57
N SER A 73 0.86 -20.15 14.52
CA SER A 73 1.05 -20.64 13.15
C SER A 73 2.54 -20.65 12.85
N ALA A 74 3.18 -21.77 13.19
CA ALA A 74 4.52 -22.12 12.75
C ALA A 74 4.47 -22.55 11.28
N ASN A 75 4.28 -21.60 10.36
CA ASN A 75 4.63 -21.83 8.96
C ASN A 75 6.12 -21.63 8.81
N VAL A 76 6.84 -22.71 9.08
CA VAL A 76 8.19 -22.97 8.58
C VAL A 76 8.07 -23.07 7.06
N LEU A 77 8.17 -21.92 6.38
CA LEU A 77 8.44 -21.92 4.94
C LEU A 77 9.92 -22.27 4.79
N SER A 78 10.18 -23.56 4.60
CA SER A 78 11.40 -24.04 3.96
C SER A 78 11.53 -23.30 2.64
N VAL A 79 12.51 -22.41 2.55
CA VAL A 79 12.94 -21.84 1.27
C VAL A 79 13.72 -22.96 0.59
N ASP A 80 12.98 -23.82 -0.12
CA ASP A 80 13.58 -24.69 -1.10
C ASP A 80 14.26 -23.81 -2.15
N SER A 81 15.56 -24.04 -2.25
CA SER A 81 16.45 -23.61 -3.31
C SER A 81 15.89 -24.06 -4.66
N MET A 82 14.94 -23.29 -5.19
CA MET A 82 14.50 -23.39 -6.58
C MET A 82 15.61 -22.81 -7.44
N VAL A 83 16.53 -23.68 -7.85
CA VAL A 83 17.41 -23.49 -8.99
C VAL A 83 16.50 -23.22 -10.18
N LEU A 84 16.48 -21.96 -10.64
CA LEU A 84 15.76 -21.57 -11.85
C LEU A 84 16.41 -22.31 -13.02
N PRO A 85 15.69 -23.23 -13.71
CA PRO A 85 16.18 -23.73 -14.98
C PRO A 85 16.19 -22.56 -15.96
N VAL A 86 17.37 -22.31 -16.54
CA VAL A 86 17.60 -21.42 -17.66
C VAL A 86 16.64 -21.83 -18.79
N GLN A 87 15.49 -21.17 -18.85
CA GLN A 87 14.58 -21.31 -19.98
C GLN A 87 15.22 -20.56 -21.13
N SER A 88 15.75 -21.35 -22.06
CA SER A 88 16.21 -20.90 -23.37
C SER A 88 15.09 -20.08 -24.01
N ALA A 89 15.41 -18.83 -24.35
CA ALA A 89 14.51 -17.92 -25.02
C ALA A 89 14.04 -18.54 -26.34
N THR A 90 12.80 -19.02 -26.36
CA THR A 90 12.12 -19.37 -27.60
C THR A 90 11.89 -18.08 -28.38
N VAL A 91 12.73 -17.85 -29.38
CA VAL A 91 12.64 -16.76 -30.34
C VAL A 91 11.27 -16.84 -31.02
N LEU A 92 10.36 -15.95 -30.61
CA LEU A 92 9.09 -15.74 -31.28
C LEU A 92 9.37 -15.18 -32.67
N SER A 93 9.22 -16.05 -33.65
CA SER A 93 9.19 -15.76 -35.08
C SER A 93 8.05 -14.77 -35.36
N ALA A 94 8.40 -13.48 -35.36
CA ALA A 94 7.50 -12.40 -35.73
C ALA A 94 7.27 -12.44 -37.24
N LYS A 95 6.06 -12.83 -37.63
CA LYS A 95 5.53 -12.84 -38.98
C LYS A 95 5.28 -11.39 -39.42
N PRO A 96 5.99 -10.84 -40.42
CA PRO A 96 5.70 -9.50 -40.93
C PRO A 96 4.49 -9.55 -41.87
N ALA A 97 3.40 -8.87 -41.49
CA ALA A 97 2.41 -8.36 -42.42
C ALA A 97 3.07 -7.15 -43.11
N VAL A 98 3.31 -7.12 -44.44
CA VAL A 98 2.33 -7.00 -45.53
C VAL A 98 1.34 -5.88 -45.15
N ASP A 99 1.43 -4.65 -45.64
CA ASP A 99 1.44 -4.35 -47.06
C ASP A 99 1.71 -2.86 -47.35
N THR A 100 2.22 -2.61 -48.56
CA THR A 100 2.09 -1.42 -49.42
C THR A 100 2.40 0.00 -48.93
N GLY A 101 3.41 0.60 -49.54
CA GLY A 101 3.67 2.04 -49.53
C GLY A 101 4.85 2.43 -50.42
N ALA A 102 4.60 2.46 -51.73
CA ALA A 102 5.58 2.69 -52.78
C ALA A 102 6.26 4.07 -52.69
N ILE A 103 7.60 4.08 -52.64
CA ILE A 103 8.42 5.17 -53.20
C ILE A 103 9.66 4.53 -53.85
N GLU A 104 9.59 4.41 -55.18
CA GLU A 104 10.74 4.20 -56.06
C GLU A 104 11.74 5.34 -55.87
N GLY A 105 13.02 5.01 -55.70
CA GLY A 105 14.04 6.05 -55.55
C GLY A 105 15.44 5.50 -55.45
N GLN A 106 15.98 5.08 -56.59
CA GLN A 106 17.41 5.07 -56.94
C GLN A 106 18.35 4.27 -56.02
N GLN A 107 18.69 3.06 -56.47
CA GLN A 107 19.90 2.32 -56.11
C GLN A 107 21.17 3.14 -56.41
N PRO A 108 22.04 3.42 -55.42
CA PRO A 108 23.46 3.55 -55.66
C PRO A 108 24.12 2.18 -55.46
N SER A 109 24.47 1.54 -56.58
CA SER A 109 25.36 0.39 -56.63
C SER A 109 26.79 0.82 -56.29
N GLY A 110 27.15 0.80 -55.00
CA GLY A 110 28.54 0.91 -54.51
C GLY A 110 28.78 -0.16 -53.46
N ALA A 111 29.04 -1.41 -53.85
CA ALA A 111 30.38 -1.95 -54.17
C ALA A 111 31.34 -2.02 -52.95
N THR A 112 31.00 -2.90 -51.99
CA THR A 112 31.83 -4.06 -51.58
C THR A 112 33.22 -3.86 -50.96
N SER A 113 33.50 -2.78 -50.22
CA SER A 113 34.79 -2.65 -49.48
C SER A 113 34.75 -2.91 -47.97
N ASP A 114 33.57 -3.06 -47.34
CA ASP A 114 33.49 -3.06 -45.87
C ASP A 114 33.63 -4.43 -45.19
N THR A 115 33.64 -5.53 -45.94
CA THR A 115 33.73 -6.88 -45.34
C THR A 115 35.14 -7.33 -44.96
N ARG A 116 36.20 -6.58 -45.30
CA ARG A 116 37.59 -6.98 -44.97
C ARG A 116 38.01 -6.67 -43.53
N LEU A 117 37.49 -5.58 -42.96
CA LEU A 117 37.84 -5.16 -41.59
C LEU A 117 37.54 -6.22 -40.51
N PRO A 118 36.38 -6.91 -40.50
CA PRO A 118 36.12 -7.90 -39.46
C PRO A 118 37.02 -9.13 -39.56
N GLU A 119 37.39 -9.57 -40.77
CA GLU A 119 38.30 -10.72 -40.96
C GLU A 119 39.73 -10.38 -40.51
N GLU A 120 40.23 -9.19 -40.86
CA GLU A 120 41.55 -8.73 -40.41
C GLU A 120 41.59 -8.57 -38.88
N LEU A 121 40.54 -8.01 -38.28
CA LEU A 121 40.47 -7.83 -36.83
C LEU A 121 40.31 -9.17 -36.09
N ALA A 122 39.57 -10.11 -36.65
CA ALA A 122 39.49 -11.48 -36.13
C ALA A 122 40.87 -12.15 -36.16
N ALA A 123 41.61 -12.03 -37.27
CA ALA A 123 42.95 -12.59 -37.41
C ALA A 123 43.92 -12.01 -36.35
N VAL A 124 43.92 -10.69 -36.16
CA VAL A 124 44.74 -10.01 -35.14
C VAL A 124 44.37 -10.43 -33.72
N LEU A 125 43.08 -10.62 -33.42
CA LEU A 125 42.65 -11.10 -32.11
C LEU A 125 43.01 -12.56 -31.88
N THR A 126 42.93 -13.42 -32.89
CA THR A 126 43.43 -14.80 -32.78
C THR A 126 44.94 -14.83 -32.57
N GLU A 127 45.70 -14.01 -33.29
CA GLU A 127 47.15 -13.91 -33.08
C GLU A 127 47.48 -13.37 -31.67
N ALA A 128 46.74 -12.37 -31.21
CA ALA A 128 46.84 -11.85 -29.84
C ALA A 128 46.51 -12.91 -28.77
N SER A 129 45.54 -13.79 -29.04
CA SER A 129 45.16 -14.89 -28.15
C SER A 129 46.17 -16.03 -28.10
N CYS A 130 47.03 -16.16 -29.12
CA CYS A 130 48.08 -17.18 -29.20
C CYS A 130 49.33 -16.81 -28.40
N TYR A 131 49.53 -15.53 -28.06
CA TYR A 131 50.57 -15.20 -27.09
C TYR A 131 50.20 -15.86 -25.77
N GLU A 132 51.10 -16.74 -25.32
CA GLU A 132 51.00 -17.69 -24.20
C GLU A 132 50.74 -16.98 -22.86
N ALA A 133 49.57 -16.38 -22.73
CA ALA A 133 49.07 -15.85 -21.50
C ALA A 133 48.75 -17.06 -20.61
N ALA A 134 49.26 -17.04 -19.38
CA ALA A 134 49.03 -18.12 -18.43
C ALA A 134 47.53 -18.44 -18.35
N ALA A 135 47.19 -19.72 -18.43
CA ALA A 135 45.81 -20.18 -18.43
C ALA A 135 45.03 -19.55 -17.25
N GLY A 136 43.94 -18.85 -17.55
CA GLY A 136 43.12 -18.14 -16.57
C GLY A 136 43.55 -16.69 -16.27
N SER A 137 44.34 -16.07 -17.17
CA SER A 137 44.61 -14.64 -17.09
C SER A 137 43.45 -13.80 -17.66
N LEU A 138 43.28 -12.59 -17.14
CA LEU A 138 42.30 -11.60 -17.62
C LEU A 138 42.36 -11.42 -19.14
N PHE A 139 43.57 -11.39 -19.70
CA PHE A 139 43.78 -11.19 -21.14
C PHE A 139 43.21 -12.34 -21.96
N GLN A 140 43.34 -13.58 -21.50
CA GLN A 140 42.76 -14.74 -22.17
C GLN A 140 41.24 -14.68 -22.15
N ASP A 141 40.64 -14.38 -20.99
CA ASP A 141 39.19 -14.27 -20.85
C ASP A 141 38.63 -13.12 -21.74
N LEU A 142 39.31 -11.97 -21.78
CA LEU A 142 38.92 -10.84 -22.62
C LEU A 142 39.06 -11.13 -24.12
N ALA A 143 40.10 -11.87 -24.54
CA ALA A 143 40.28 -12.27 -25.94
C ALA A 143 39.15 -13.20 -26.42
N VAL A 144 38.72 -14.13 -25.57
CA VAL A 144 37.57 -15.00 -25.85
C VAL A 144 36.28 -14.19 -26.00
N LEU A 145 36.03 -13.24 -25.08
CA LEU A 145 34.85 -12.36 -25.12
C LEU A 145 34.86 -11.44 -26.35
N ALA A 146 36.04 -10.96 -26.78
CA ALA A 146 36.17 -10.19 -28.01
C ALA A 146 35.81 -11.02 -29.25
N GLY A 147 36.21 -12.29 -29.30
CA GLY A 147 35.81 -13.23 -30.35
C GLY A 147 34.29 -13.46 -30.40
N GLN A 148 33.64 -13.58 -29.25
CA GLN A 148 32.18 -13.69 -29.14
C GLN A 148 31.46 -12.40 -29.57
N ALA A 149 32.02 -11.23 -29.22
CA ALA A 149 31.50 -9.94 -29.66
C ALA A 149 31.51 -9.81 -31.19
N LEU A 150 32.58 -10.29 -31.85
CA LEU A 150 32.67 -10.32 -33.32
C LEU A 150 31.62 -11.26 -33.96
N GLN A 151 31.17 -12.28 -33.23
CA GLN A 151 30.06 -13.14 -33.66
C GLN A 151 28.68 -12.49 -33.42
N GLY A 152 28.64 -11.25 -32.92
CA GLY A 152 27.41 -10.51 -32.65
C GLY A 152 26.74 -10.88 -31.33
N GLN A 153 27.43 -11.59 -30.43
CA GLN A 153 26.89 -11.90 -29.10
C GLN A 153 27.03 -10.69 -28.17
N ASN A 154 26.06 -10.50 -27.29
CA ASN A 154 26.12 -9.44 -26.29
C ASN A 154 26.97 -9.89 -25.09
N VAL A 155 28.22 -9.46 -25.05
CA VAL A 155 29.22 -9.85 -24.04
C VAL A 155 29.40 -8.81 -22.93
N LEU A 156 28.57 -7.77 -22.86
CA LEU A 156 28.76 -6.67 -21.89
C LEU A 156 28.66 -7.14 -20.43
N ASP A 157 27.70 -8.02 -20.11
CA ASP A 157 27.54 -8.52 -18.75
C ASP A 157 28.68 -9.49 -18.37
N GLU A 158 29.10 -10.33 -19.30
CA GLU A 158 30.17 -11.31 -19.12
C GLU A 158 31.54 -10.63 -18.98
N THR A 159 31.81 -9.59 -19.78
CA THR A 159 33.02 -8.75 -19.66
C THR A 159 33.07 -8.04 -18.32
N ALA A 160 31.94 -7.50 -17.84
CA ALA A 160 31.87 -6.91 -16.51
C ALA A 160 32.18 -7.95 -15.41
N GLU A 161 31.63 -9.16 -15.50
CA GLU A 161 31.87 -10.22 -14.53
C GLU A 161 33.34 -10.67 -14.49
N VAL A 162 33.97 -10.89 -15.65
CA VAL A 162 35.38 -11.28 -15.77
C VAL A 162 36.30 -10.22 -15.20
N VAL A 163 36.05 -8.94 -15.52
CA VAL A 163 36.80 -7.80 -15.00
C VAL A 163 36.60 -7.68 -13.49
N LEU A 164 35.37 -7.80 -13.00
CA LEU A 164 35.09 -7.77 -11.55
C LEU A 164 35.77 -8.91 -10.81
N LYS A 165 35.82 -10.12 -11.38
CA LYS A 165 36.50 -11.28 -10.79
C LYS A 165 38.01 -11.08 -10.63
N HIS A 166 38.63 -10.30 -11.51
CA HIS A 166 40.06 -9.99 -11.46
C HIS A 166 40.40 -8.75 -10.62
N ILE A 167 39.53 -7.74 -10.60
CA ILE A 167 39.73 -6.52 -9.79
C ILE A 167 39.36 -6.75 -8.33
N LEU A 168 38.26 -7.45 -8.07
CA LEU A 168 37.84 -7.74 -6.71
C LEU A 168 38.61 -8.96 -6.20
N PRO A 169 39.38 -8.84 -5.11
CA PRO A 169 39.95 -10.01 -4.48
C PRO A 169 38.80 -10.99 -4.18
N PRO A 170 38.98 -12.31 -4.43
CA PRO A 170 37.94 -13.30 -4.18
C PRO A 170 37.39 -13.04 -2.79
N PRO A 171 36.06 -12.93 -2.62
CA PRO A 171 35.46 -12.49 -1.38
C PRO A 171 36.07 -13.36 -0.30
N ARG A 172 36.94 -12.75 0.54
CA ARG A 172 37.60 -13.49 1.60
C ARG A 172 36.44 -14.11 2.33
N SER A 173 36.32 -15.44 2.25
CA SER A 173 35.37 -16.21 3.01
C SER A 173 35.73 -15.88 4.45
N ARG A 174 35.12 -14.80 4.95
CA ARG A 174 35.00 -14.56 6.35
C ARG A 174 34.07 -15.71 6.69
N HIS A 175 34.69 -16.83 7.07
CA HIS A 175 34.11 -17.83 7.93
C HIS A 175 33.62 -17.05 9.15
N ARG A 176 32.48 -16.37 8.97
CA ARG A 176 31.60 -16.02 10.04
C ARG A 176 31.28 -17.40 10.57
N PRO A 177 31.76 -17.77 11.77
CA PRO A 177 31.52 -19.09 12.30
C PRO A 177 30.03 -19.29 12.12
N ALA A 178 29.68 -20.33 11.36
CA ALA A 178 28.31 -20.66 11.07
C ALA A 178 27.63 -20.59 12.43
N SER A 179 26.75 -19.61 12.62
CA SER A 179 25.95 -19.52 13.83
C SER A 179 24.89 -20.61 13.67
N SER A 180 25.37 -21.86 13.67
CA SER A 180 24.66 -23.10 13.59
C SER A 180 24.24 -23.41 15.00
N SER A 181 23.08 -22.92 15.36
CA SER A 181 22.09 -23.76 16.02
C SER A 181 20.84 -22.92 16.08
N ALA A 182 19.78 -23.50 15.53
CA ALA A 182 18.42 -23.07 15.64
C ALA A 182 18.01 -23.08 17.11
N SER A 183 18.55 -22.13 17.90
CA SER A 183 17.98 -21.84 19.20
C SER A 183 16.53 -21.44 18.93
N PRO A 184 15.55 -22.08 19.58
CA PRO A 184 14.15 -21.74 19.39
C PRO A 184 13.97 -20.23 19.55
N PRO A 185 13.08 -19.59 18.76
CA PRO A 185 12.89 -18.16 18.77
C PRO A 185 12.61 -17.72 20.20
N THR A 186 13.62 -17.14 20.85
CA THR A 186 13.46 -16.64 22.21
C THR A 186 12.35 -15.60 22.17
N PRO A 187 11.35 -15.68 23.06
CA PRO A 187 10.24 -14.74 23.06
C PRO A 187 10.81 -13.33 23.07
N CYS A 188 10.39 -12.54 22.08
CA CYS A 188 10.94 -11.21 21.87
C CYS A 188 10.56 -10.35 23.08
N THR A 189 11.54 -10.01 23.92
CA THR A 189 11.30 -9.15 25.08
C THR A 189 10.67 -7.83 24.62
N ALA A 190 9.78 -7.25 25.42
CA ALA A 190 9.11 -5.99 25.09
C ALA A 190 10.11 -4.88 24.70
N ARG A 191 11.30 -4.87 25.31
CA ARG A 191 12.41 -3.97 24.94
C ARG A 191 12.89 -4.19 23.50
N ARG A 192 13.11 -5.45 23.10
CA ARG A 192 13.55 -5.79 21.75
C ARG A 192 12.46 -5.48 20.71
N GLN A 193 11.20 -5.70 21.05
CA GLN A 193 10.06 -5.33 20.20
C GLN A 193 9.97 -3.80 20.00
N LYS A 194 10.12 -3.01 21.08
CA LYS A 194 10.18 -1.54 20.99
C LYS A 194 11.35 -1.06 20.13
N GLN A 195 12.54 -1.64 20.30
CA GLN A 195 13.70 -1.31 19.46
C GLN A 195 13.50 -1.69 18.00
N TRP A 196 12.88 -2.83 17.73
CA TRP A 196 12.54 -3.25 16.38
C TRP A 196 11.53 -2.29 15.73
N ARG A 197 10.45 -1.93 16.44
CA ARG A 197 9.48 -0.92 15.96
C ARG A 197 10.15 0.41 15.67
N TYR A 198 11.02 0.90 16.57
CA TYR A 198 11.76 2.14 16.34
C TYR A 198 12.64 2.07 15.09
N ARG A 199 13.34 0.95 14.86
CA ARG A 199 14.15 0.74 13.64
C ARG A 199 13.28 0.76 12.39
N GLN A 200 12.09 0.15 12.42
CA GLN A 200 11.15 0.17 11.29
C GLN A 200 10.65 1.59 11.00
N LEU A 201 10.20 2.32 12.03
CA LEU A 201 9.77 3.72 11.88
C LEU A 201 10.91 4.61 11.35
N LYS A 202 12.14 4.39 11.81
CA LYS A 202 13.32 5.10 11.30
C LYS A 202 13.62 4.78 9.83
N ARG A 203 13.40 3.54 9.39
CA ARG A 203 13.50 3.16 7.97
C ARG A 203 12.44 3.89 7.14
N LEU A 204 11.17 3.81 7.56
CA LEU A 204 10.07 4.53 6.90
C LEU A 204 10.31 6.03 6.84
N TYR A 205 10.84 6.65 7.89
CA TYR A 205 11.20 8.08 7.87
C TYR A 205 12.18 8.43 6.73
N ASN A 206 13.12 7.53 6.43
CA ASN A 206 14.15 7.73 5.41
C ASN A 206 13.66 7.34 4.01
N THR A 207 12.77 6.35 3.87
CA THR A 207 12.28 5.86 2.57
C THR A 207 10.98 6.54 2.15
N ASN A 208 9.98 6.59 3.03
CA ASN A 208 8.62 7.03 2.73
C ASN A 208 7.95 7.73 3.94
N ARG A 209 8.02 9.07 3.96
CA ARG A 209 7.48 9.89 5.07
C ARG A 209 5.95 9.89 5.15
N THR A 210 5.23 9.71 4.04
CA THR A 210 3.77 9.64 4.07
C THR A 210 3.32 8.33 4.71
N ARG A 211 3.97 7.22 4.37
CA ARG A 211 3.71 5.92 5.02
C ARG A 211 4.03 5.96 6.52
N LEU A 212 5.07 6.67 6.93
CA LEU A 212 5.34 6.89 8.35
C LEU A 212 4.16 7.59 9.05
N ALA A 213 3.56 8.60 8.42
CA ALA A 213 2.42 9.31 8.98
C ALA A 213 1.21 8.39 9.16
N GLU A 214 0.86 7.57 8.16
CA GLU A 214 -0.22 6.57 8.26
C GLU A 214 0.02 5.58 9.41
N VAL A 215 1.26 5.09 9.55
CA VAL A 215 1.62 4.15 10.63
C VAL A 215 1.50 4.79 12.01
N VAL A 216 1.84 6.08 12.14
CA VAL A 216 1.83 6.79 13.42
C VAL A 216 0.44 7.32 13.79
N LEU A 217 -0.32 7.82 12.82
CA LEU A 217 -1.62 8.47 13.04
C LEU A 217 -2.78 7.48 12.96
N ASP A 218 -2.79 6.61 11.94
CA ASP A 218 -3.90 5.68 11.70
C ASP A 218 -3.68 4.33 12.40
N GLY A 219 -2.51 4.14 13.02
CA GLY A 219 -2.12 2.87 13.62
C GLY A 219 -1.90 1.77 12.58
N ALA A 220 -1.67 2.14 11.32
CA ALA A 220 -1.39 1.18 10.26
C ALA A 220 -0.14 0.34 10.60
N PRO A 221 -0.08 -0.94 10.20
CA PRO A 221 1.09 -1.77 10.44
C PRO A 221 2.34 -1.19 9.76
N PRO A 222 3.52 -1.21 10.43
CA PRO A 222 4.74 -0.59 9.93
C PRO A 222 5.37 -1.31 8.74
N MET A 223 4.85 -2.49 8.38
CA MET A 223 5.34 -3.24 7.25
C MET A 223 4.72 -2.65 5.99
N GLU A 224 5.55 -2.39 4.98
CA GLU A 224 5.07 -2.20 3.62
C GLU A 224 4.37 -3.51 3.25
N HIS A 225 3.04 -3.51 3.24
CA HIS A 225 2.30 -4.61 2.65
C HIS A 225 2.50 -4.50 1.15
N ALA A 226 3.62 -5.04 0.67
CA ALA A 226 3.75 -5.42 -0.71
C ALA A 226 2.78 -6.58 -0.92
N VAL A 227 1.51 -6.24 -1.22
CA VAL A 227 0.59 -7.23 -1.78
C VAL A 227 1.25 -7.70 -3.07
N PRO A 228 1.57 -9.01 -3.20
CA PRO A 228 2.19 -9.52 -4.41
C PRO A 228 1.41 -9.05 -5.63
N LEU A 229 2.12 -8.61 -6.68
CA LEU A 229 1.47 -8.09 -7.90
C LEU A 229 0.48 -9.10 -8.50
N ALA A 230 0.75 -10.39 -8.35
CA ALA A 230 -0.14 -11.48 -8.74
C ALA A 230 -1.48 -11.44 -7.99
N ASP A 231 -1.48 -11.18 -6.68
CA ASP A 231 -2.70 -11.11 -5.87
C ASP A 231 -3.52 -9.87 -6.20
N CYS A 232 -2.85 -8.73 -6.43
CA CYS A 232 -3.49 -7.51 -6.94
C CYS A 232 -4.15 -7.76 -8.30
N ALA A 233 -3.42 -8.38 -9.23
CA ALA A 233 -3.93 -8.70 -10.55
C ALA A 233 -5.12 -9.67 -10.48
N ALA A 234 -5.04 -10.71 -9.64
CA ALA A 234 -6.12 -11.66 -9.41
C ALA A 234 -7.36 -10.97 -8.82
N PHE A 235 -7.17 -10.09 -7.83
CA PHE A 235 -8.26 -9.31 -7.24
C PHE A 235 -8.94 -8.40 -8.27
N TYR A 236 -8.17 -7.66 -9.06
CA TYR A 236 -8.73 -6.77 -10.08
C TYR A 236 -9.35 -7.51 -11.24
N THR A 237 -8.78 -8.64 -11.66
CA THR A 237 -9.39 -9.51 -12.68
C THR A 237 -10.70 -10.10 -12.16
N LYS A 238 -10.78 -10.44 -10.88
CA LYS A 238 -12.05 -10.90 -10.27
C LYS A 238 -13.07 -9.77 -10.15
N ALA A 239 -12.65 -8.56 -9.79
CA ALA A 239 -13.55 -7.42 -9.58
C ALA A 239 -14.02 -6.78 -10.91
N PHE A 240 -13.16 -6.74 -11.92
CA PHE A 240 -13.38 -6.00 -13.17
C PHE A 240 -13.21 -6.83 -14.45
N GLY A 241 -12.73 -8.07 -14.34
CA GLY A 241 -12.61 -8.97 -15.50
C GLY A 241 -13.95 -9.52 -15.96
N GLU A 242 -14.97 -9.50 -15.10
CA GLU A 242 -16.35 -9.73 -15.53
C GLU A 242 -16.83 -8.53 -16.32
N ARG A 243 -17.25 -8.76 -17.57
CA ARG A 243 -17.82 -7.72 -18.42
C ARG A 243 -19.03 -7.13 -17.69
N SER A 244 -19.07 -5.81 -17.55
CA SER A 244 -20.22 -5.15 -16.95
C SER A 244 -21.51 -5.58 -17.64
N PRO A 245 -22.61 -5.79 -16.90
CA PRO A 245 -23.90 -6.08 -17.50
C PRO A 245 -24.26 -4.95 -18.47
N ALA A 246 -24.95 -5.29 -19.58
CA ALA A 246 -25.40 -4.29 -20.55
C ALA A 246 -26.25 -3.22 -19.85
N ASP A 247 -26.17 -1.97 -20.29
CA ASP A 247 -26.93 -0.85 -19.68
C ASP A 247 -28.46 -1.08 -19.71
N SER A 248 -28.93 -1.88 -20.66
CA SER A 248 -30.33 -2.29 -20.78
C SER A 248 -30.72 -3.49 -19.90
N ALA A 249 -29.76 -4.12 -19.21
CA ALA A 249 -30.05 -5.23 -18.33
C ALA A 249 -30.89 -4.72 -17.14
N PRO A 250 -31.98 -5.41 -16.77
CA PRO A 250 -32.80 -4.99 -15.64
C PRO A 250 -31.94 -4.99 -14.37
N CYS A 251 -31.86 -3.83 -13.71
CA CYS A 251 -31.18 -3.69 -12.42
C CYS A 251 -31.77 -4.71 -11.44
N ARG A 252 -30.93 -5.65 -10.98
CA ARG A 252 -31.35 -6.57 -9.92
C ARG A 252 -31.54 -5.75 -8.65
N PRO A 253 -32.75 -5.68 -8.08
CA PRO A 253 -32.97 -4.97 -6.83
C PRO A 253 -32.07 -5.59 -5.76
N LYS A 254 -31.39 -4.76 -4.96
CA LYS A 254 -30.60 -5.24 -3.83
C LYS A 254 -31.52 -6.05 -2.91
N LEU A 255 -31.19 -7.32 -2.71
CA LEU A 255 -31.84 -8.15 -1.72
C LEU A 255 -31.32 -7.72 -0.35
N THR A 256 -32.22 -7.50 0.61
CA THR A 256 -31.84 -7.36 2.01
C THR A 256 -31.22 -8.68 2.49
N PRO A 257 -30.46 -8.71 3.60
CA PRO A 257 -29.95 -9.96 4.17
C PRO A 257 -31.05 -10.99 4.48
N GLN A 258 -32.32 -10.57 4.56
CA GLN A 258 -33.49 -11.44 4.74
C GLN A 258 -34.05 -11.99 3.41
N GLY A 259 -33.44 -11.68 2.26
CA GLY A 259 -33.88 -12.14 0.95
C GLY A 259 -35.08 -11.35 0.39
N GLU A 260 -35.51 -10.29 1.06
CA GLU A 260 -36.59 -9.44 0.58
C GLU A 260 -36.05 -8.42 -0.42
N ARG A 261 -36.81 -8.16 -1.49
CA ARG A 261 -36.46 -7.10 -2.44
C ARG A 261 -36.56 -5.77 -1.71
N SER A 262 -35.45 -5.04 -1.55
CA SER A 262 -35.52 -3.64 -1.12
C SER A 262 -36.47 -2.93 -2.08
N ALA A 263 -37.58 -2.40 -1.55
CA ALA A 263 -38.53 -1.66 -2.34
C ALA A 263 -37.75 -0.58 -3.11
N THR A 264 -37.86 -0.54 -4.44
CA THR A 264 -37.13 0.46 -5.25
C THR A 264 -37.47 1.90 -4.86
N ASN A 265 -38.55 2.07 -4.09
CA ASN A 265 -39.07 3.35 -3.65
C ASN A 265 -38.56 3.77 -2.26
N THR A 266 -37.64 3.05 -1.60
CA THR A 266 -37.16 3.45 -0.27
C THR A 266 -36.56 4.86 -0.25
N LEU A 267 -36.00 5.33 -1.37
CA LEU A 267 -35.45 6.69 -1.49
C LEU A 267 -36.52 7.78 -1.61
N VAL A 268 -37.77 7.42 -1.96
CA VAL A 268 -38.88 8.37 -2.16
C VAL A 268 -39.84 8.36 -0.98
N LEU A 269 -39.81 7.33 -0.14
CA LEU A 269 -40.64 7.27 1.05
C LEU A 269 -40.16 8.30 2.08
N PRO A 270 -41.09 9.01 2.75
CA PRO A 270 -40.73 9.89 3.85
C PRO A 270 -40.05 9.07 4.95
N ILE A 271 -38.96 9.61 5.51
CA ILE A 271 -38.23 8.96 6.59
C ILE A 271 -39.14 8.88 7.81
N LEU A 272 -39.43 7.68 8.28
CA LEU A 272 -40.32 7.51 9.42
C LEU A 272 -39.58 7.91 10.72
N PRO A 273 -40.27 8.50 11.72
CA PRO A 273 -39.65 8.89 12.98
C PRO A 273 -39.00 7.71 13.71
N GLY A 274 -39.56 6.50 13.57
CA GLY A 274 -38.98 5.27 14.09
C GLY A 274 -37.64 4.89 13.45
N GLU A 275 -37.48 5.15 12.15
CA GLU A 275 -36.22 4.92 11.42
C GLU A 275 -35.14 5.91 11.88
N LEU A 276 -35.51 7.18 12.08
CA LEU A 276 -34.63 8.20 12.65
C LEU A 276 -34.16 7.80 14.06
N LYS A 277 -35.07 7.37 14.92
CA LYS A 277 -34.73 6.87 16.26
C LYS A 277 -33.79 5.66 16.22
N ALA A 278 -34.06 4.69 15.36
CA ALA A 278 -33.22 3.51 15.19
C ALA A 278 -31.83 3.88 14.64
N ALA A 279 -31.76 4.80 13.67
CA ALA A 279 -30.51 5.29 13.10
C ALA A 279 -29.70 6.08 14.14
N LEU A 280 -30.32 7.03 14.84
CA LEU A 280 -29.69 7.78 15.92
C LEU A 280 -29.22 6.86 17.04
N GLY A 281 -29.95 5.79 17.34
CA GLY A 281 -29.61 4.75 18.32
C GLY A 281 -28.28 4.06 18.05
N LYS A 282 -27.94 3.84 16.78
CA LYS A 282 -26.68 3.21 16.33
C LYS A 282 -25.47 4.13 16.46
N ILE A 283 -25.68 5.44 16.48
CA ILE A 283 -24.60 6.42 16.64
C ILE A 283 -24.23 6.51 18.13
N SER A 284 -22.94 6.62 18.44
CA SER A 284 -22.52 6.74 19.84
C SER A 284 -22.99 8.08 20.44
N ARG A 285 -23.41 8.05 21.71
CA ARG A 285 -23.85 9.26 22.46
C ARG A 285 -22.77 10.35 22.52
N LYS A 286 -21.51 9.93 22.65
CA LYS A 286 -20.34 10.79 22.71
C LYS A 286 -19.87 11.28 21.32
N SER A 287 -20.80 11.57 20.42
CA SER A 287 -20.47 12.16 19.12
C SER A 287 -19.84 13.55 19.32
N ALA A 288 -18.82 13.89 18.54
CA ALA A 288 -18.35 15.27 18.49
C ALA A 288 -19.49 16.21 18.05
N ALA A 289 -19.52 17.42 18.60
CA ALA A 289 -20.51 18.42 18.22
C ALA A 289 -20.28 18.80 16.75
N GLY A 290 -21.37 18.89 15.97
CA GLY A 290 -21.32 19.38 14.60
C GLY A 290 -20.89 20.85 14.50
N PRO A 291 -20.78 21.40 13.29
CA PRO A 291 -20.48 22.83 13.09
C PRO A 291 -21.46 23.76 13.83
N ASP A 292 -22.72 23.34 13.97
CA ASP A 292 -23.76 24.08 14.70
C ASP A 292 -23.74 23.85 16.22
N ARG A 293 -22.71 23.16 16.74
CA ARG A 293 -22.54 22.75 18.15
C ARG A 293 -23.64 21.83 18.69
N VAL A 294 -24.46 21.25 17.80
CA VAL A 294 -25.46 20.24 18.15
C VAL A 294 -24.77 18.88 18.23
N THR A 295 -25.01 18.16 19.33
CA THR A 295 -24.54 16.78 19.53
C THR A 295 -25.67 15.79 19.28
N VAL A 296 -25.36 14.52 19.01
CA VAL A 296 -26.37 13.46 18.89
C VAL A 296 -27.20 13.33 20.17
N ASP A 297 -26.61 13.59 21.34
CA ASP A 297 -27.33 13.61 22.61
C ASP A 297 -28.37 14.74 22.67
N HIS A 298 -28.09 15.92 22.08
CA HIS A 298 -29.09 16.98 21.96
C HIS A 298 -30.26 16.53 21.07
N VAL A 299 -29.97 15.97 19.89
CA VAL A 299 -31.02 15.51 18.95
C VAL A 299 -31.87 14.40 19.55
N ARG A 300 -31.27 13.50 20.34
CA ARG A 300 -32.00 12.44 21.05
C ARG A 300 -32.93 12.96 22.16
N GLY A 301 -32.69 14.18 22.66
CA GLY A 301 -33.52 14.83 23.68
C GLY A 301 -34.72 15.58 23.11
N LEU A 302 -34.76 15.84 21.80
CA LEU A 302 -35.87 16.52 21.14
C LEU A 302 -37.08 15.59 20.98
N GLU A 303 -38.27 16.17 20.95
CA GLU A 303 -39.48 15.39 20.67
C GLU A 303 -39.49 14.90 19.21
N GLU A 304 -40.12 13.75 18.94
CA GLU A 304 -40.19 13.17 17.59
C GLU A 304 -40.74 14.14 16.55
N ALA A 305 -41.70 14.99 16.96
CA ALA A 305 -42.30 15.99 16.10
C ALA A 305 -41.30 17.06 15.66
N GLU A 306 -40.41 17.49 16.55
CA GLU A 306 -39.39 18.48 16.26
C GLU A 306 -38.32 17.90 15.32
N VAL A 307 -37.85 16.68 15.60
CA VAL A 307 -36.88 15.99 14.75
C VAL A 307 -37.45 15.75 13.35
N SER A 308 -38.72 15.33 13.26
CA SER A 308 -39.40 15.11 11.98
C SER A 308 -39.59 16.41 11.19
N SER A 309 -39.69 17.57 11.84
CA SER A 309 -39.81 18.86 11.16
C SER A 309 -38.52 19.33 10.48
N CYS A 310 -37.38 18.73 10.83
CA CYS A 310 -36.08 19.06 10.23
C CYS A 310 -35.81 18.34 8.91
N PHE A 311 -36.63 17.35 8.52
CA PHE A 311 -36.47 16.53 7.32
C PHE A 311 -37.68 16.65 6.39
#